data_AF-X0P9S9-F1
#
_entry.id   AF-X0P9S9-F1
#
_cell.length_a   1.000
_cell.length_b   1.000
_cell.length_c   1.000
_cell.angle_alpha   90.00
_cell.angle_beta   90.00
_cell.angle_gamma   90.00
#
_symmetry.space_group_name_H-M   'P 1'
#
loop_
_entity.id
_entity.type
_entity.pdbx_description
1 polymer ?
#
loop_
_entity_poly.entity_id
_entity_poly.type
_entity_poly.pdbx_seq_one_letter_code
_entity_poly.pdbx_strand_id
1 'polypeptide(L)'
;MEYFIIVNPTAGGNNGRKVWPQVEQYLDQAAISYRTYFTEYDGHAVSIAMQILNQVTATNHPDAIIVAAGGDGTLHETLLGCMRFYAEHPLLQNPRVPIGVLPIGSGNDFARGLKISRQWQDALQVILTTKKPVNIEIGHFDNHDYQSDGYFLNNFGIGWMQPWSTLPIIRY
;
A
#
# COMPACT_ATOMS: atom_id res chain seq x y z
N MET A 1 20.57 1.63 1.02
CA MET A 1 19.10 1.65 1.11
C MET A 1 18.57 2.98 0.60
N GLU A 2 17.63 2.95 -0.35
CA GLU A 2 16.87 4.12 -0.80
C GLU A 2 15.37 3.81 -0.67
N TYR A 3 14.60 4.75 -0.12
CA TYR A 3 13.16 4.57 0.11
C TYR A 3 12.35 5.32 -0.94
N PHE A 4 11.48 4.61 -1.67
CA PHE A 4 10.56 5.17 -2.65
C PHE A 4 9.18 5.27 -2.01
N ILE A 5 8.77 6.47 -1.62
CA ILE A 5 7.61 6.69 -0.76
C ILE A 5 6.45 7.19 -1.61
N ILE A 6 5.40 6.37 -1.70
CA ILE A 6 4.15 6.69 -2.38
C ILE A 6 3.19 7.29 -1.34
N VAL A 7 2.95 8.58 -1.43
CA VAL A 7 2.18 9.35 -0.46
C VAL A 7 0.79 9.62 -1.03
N ASN A 8 -0.25 9.24 -0.28
CA ASN A 8 -1.60 9.71 -0.52
C ASN A 8 -1.92 10.93 0.37
N PRO A 9 -1.95 12.16 -0.19
CA PRO A 9 -2.20 13.36 0.60
C PRO A 9 -3.61 13.40 1.20
N THR A 10 -4.60 12.82 0.53
CA THR A 10 -6.02 12.86 0.93
C THR A 10 -6.38 11.75 1.93
N ALA A 11 -5.45 10.80 2.18
CA ALA A 11 -5.63 9.71 3.13
C ALA A 11 -6.11 10.21 4.50
N GLY A 12 -7.08 9.49 5.08
CA GLY A 12 -7.62 9.79 6.40
C GLY A 12 -8.36 11.12 6.51
N GLY A 13 -8.96 11.61 5.42
CA GLY A 13 -9.65 12.91 5.40
C GLY A 13 -8.66 14.08 5.40
N ASN A 14 -7.67 14.03 4.49
CA ASN A 14 -6.54 14.97 4.40
C ASN A 14 -5.56 14.91 5.58
N ASN A 15 -5.54 13.81 6.33
CA ASN A 15 -4.51 13.58 7.34
C ASN A 15 -3.12 13.41 6.70
N GLY A 16 -3.06 12.82 5.49
CA GLY A 16 -1.82 12.69 4.73
C GLY A 16 -1.11 14.02 4.52
N ARG A 17 -1.82 15.07 4.10
CA ARG A 17 -1.29 16.46 3.97
C ARG A 17 -0.75 17.04 5.27
N LYS A 18 -1.29 16.62 6.42
CA LYS A 18 -0.88 17.12 7.75
C LYS A 18 0.32 16.37 8.30
N VAL A 19 0.36 15.05 8.09
CA VAL A 19 1.37 14.16 8.66
C VAL A 19 2.62 14.09 7.79
N TRP A 20 2.47 14.10 6.46
CA TRP A 20 3.61 13.97 5.53
C TRP A 20 4.74 14.98 5.80
N PRO A 21 4.48 16.29 6.01
CA PRO A 21 5.57 17.23 6.31
C PRO A 21 6.38 16.88 7.56
N GLN A 22 5.77 16.23 8.55
CA GLN A 22 6.45 15.77 9.76
C GLN A 22 7.34 14.55 9.49
N VAL A 23 6.86 13.64 8.65
CA VAL A 23 7.61 12.47 8.18
C VAL A 23 8.82 12.93 7.35
N GLU A 24 8.58 13.83 6.40
CA GLU A 24 9.61 14.40 5.51
C GLU A 24 10.71 15.08 6.32
N GLN A 25 10.33 15.96 7.26
CA GLN A 25 11.28 16.62 8.14
C GLN A 25 12.10 15.61 8.96
N TYR A 26 11.48 14.53 9.45
CA TYR A 26 12.21 13.49 10.19
C TYR A 26 13.22 12.76 9.30
N LEU A 27 12.82 12.39 8.08
CA LEU A 27 13.70 11.72 7.11
C LEU A 27 14.91 12.60 6.75
N ASP A 28 14.66 13.89 6.52
CA ASP A 28 15.71 14.88 6.21
C ASP A 28 16.68 15.04 7.39
N GLN A 29 16.16 15.21 8.61
CA GLN A 29 16.97 15.35 9.82
C GLN A 29 17.80 14.10 10.12
N ALA A 30 17.27 12.92 9.80
CA ALA A 30 17.97 11.65 9.95
C ALA A 30 18.88 11.32 8.75
N ALA A 31 18.99 12.21 7.74
CA ALA A 31 19.76 12.02 6.52
C ALA A 31 19.45 10.70 5.80
N ILE A 32 18.17 10.31 5.78
CA ILE A 32 17.69 9.11 5.09
C ILE A 32 17.59 9.42 3.60
N SER A 33 18.05 8.50 2.73
CA SER A 33 17.91 8.63 1.28
C SER A 33 16.50 8.19 0.85
N TYR A 34 15.70 9.10 0.31
CA TYR A 34 14.35 8.80 -0.15
C TYR A 34 13.94 9.60 -1.40
N ARG A 35 12.91 9.10 -2.08
CA ARG A 35 12.19 9.78 -3.17
C ARG A 35 10.70 9.74 -2.90
N THR A 36 10.04 10.87 -3.10
CA THR A 36 8.60 11.01 -2.82
C THR A 36 7.80 11.05 -4.11
N TYR A 37 6.67 10.35 -4.11
CA TYR A 37 5.69 10.33 -5.20
C TYR A 37 4.30 10.57 -4.61
N PHE A 38 3.60 11.60 -5.07
CA PHE A 38 2.27 11.92 -4.58
C PHE A 38 1.19 11.34 -5.49
N THR A 39 0.20 10.66 -4.92
CA THR A 39 -1.00 10.25 -5.66
C THR A 39 -1.87 11.47 -5.95
N GLU A 40 -2.59 11.42 -7.08
CA GLU A 40 -3.41 12.55 -7.56
C GLU A 40 -4.87 12.14 -7.78
N TYR A 41 -5.11 10.86 -8.02
CA TYR A 41 -6.42 10.26 -8.27
C TYR A 41 -6.43 8.82 -7.75
N ASP A 42 -7.63 8.24 -7.62
CA ASP A 42 -7.82 6.85 -7.20
C ASP A 42 -7.19 5.89 -8.21
N GLY A 43 -6.40 4.92 -7.74
CA GLY A 43 -5.62 4.03 -8.60
C GLY A 43 -4.25 4.57 -9.01
N HIS A 44 -3.90 5.83 -8.70
CA HIS A 44 -2.61 6.41 -9.12
C HIS A 44 -1.41 5.67 -8.49
N ALA A 45 -1.56 5.10 -7.28
CA ALA A 45 -0.45 4.39 -6.64
C ALA A 45 -0.04 3.10 -7.40
N VAL A 46 -0.95 2.51 -8.19
CA VAL A 46 -0.64 1.38 -9.09
C VAL A 46 0.41 1.81 -10.12
N SER A 47 0.14 2.91 -10.83
CA SER A 47 1.02 3.45 -11.87
C SER A 47 2.36 3.88 -11.30
N ILE A 48 2.36 4.53 -10.14
CA ILE A 48 3.58 4.97 -9.43
C ILE A 48 4.43 3.76 -9.02
N ALA A 49 3.83 2.70 -8.46
CA ALA A 49 4.57 1.51 -8.06
C ALA A 49 5.24 0.82 -9.27
N MET A 50 4.54 0.72 -10.40
CA MET A 50 5.12 0.20 -11.65
C MET A 50 6.26 1.09 -12.16
N GLN A 51 6.10 2.42 -12.10
CA GLN A 51 7.15 3.36 -12.49
C GLN A 51 8.40 3.19 -11.63
N ILE A 52 8.24 3.09 -10.31
CA ILE A 52 9.35 2.88 -9.37
C ILE A 52 10.08 1.57 -9.69
N LEU A 53 9.36 0.47 -9.89
CA LEU A 53 9.98 -0.82 -10.18
C LEU A 53 10.70 -0.84 -11.54
N ASN A 54 10.15 -0.19 -12.57
CA ASN A 54 10.86 0.01 -13.83
C ASN A 54 12.17 0.77 -13.62
N GLN A 55 12.16 1.84 -12.83
CA GLN A 55 13.36 2.63 -12.53
C GLN A 55 14.39 1.81 -11.74
N VAL A 56 13.96 1.15 -10.66
CA VAL A 56 14.82 0.35 -9.76
C VAL A 56 15.47 -0.81 -10.51
N THR A 57 14.74 -1.48 -11.40
CA THR A 57 15.28 -2.60 -12.19
C THR A 57 16.21 -2.12 -13.29
N ALA A 58 15.88 -1.04 -14.01
CA ALA A 58 16.75 -0.46 -15.04
C ALA A 58 18.10 0.05 -14.49
N THR A 59 18.11 0.53 -13.25
CA THR A 59 19.31 1.07 -12.58
C THR A 59 20.04 0.05 -11.71
N ASN A 60 19.54 -1.19 -11.64
CA ASN A 60 20.03 -2.24 -10.74
C ASN A 60 20.24 -1.71 -9.31
N HIS A 61 19.17 -1.24 -8.68
CA HIS A 61 19.20 -0.64 -7.35
C HIS A 61 18.82 -1.66 -6.25
N PRO A 62 19.77 -2.49 -5.73
CA PRO A 62 19.46 -3.66 -4.91
C PRO A 62 18.86 -3.35 -3.53
N ASP A 63 19.11 -2.15 -3.00
CA ASP A 63 18.66 -1.74 -1.67
C ASP A 63 17.41 -0.83 -1.72
N ALA A 64 16.58 -0.97 -2.75
CA ALA A 64 15.34 -0.20 -2.87
C ALA A 64 14.26 -0.75 -1.93
N ILE A 65 13.47 0.13 -1.33
CA ILE A 65 12.26 -0.22 -0.56
C ILE A 65 11.14 0.70 -1.02
N ILE A 66 9.97 0.13 -1.37
CA ILE A 66 8.76 0.92 -1.64
C ILE A 66 8.01 1.11 -0.34
N VAL A 67 7.52 2.32 -0.05
CA VAL A 67 6.74 2.62 1.16
C VAL A 67 5.39 3.20 0.75
N ALA A 68 4.31 2.51 1.11
CA ALA A 68 2.96 3.01 0.94
C ALA A 68 2.58 3.89 2.15
N ALA A 69 2.58 5.21 1.95
CA ALA A 69 2.22 6.21 2.94
C ALA A 69 0.77 6.66 2.73
N GLY A 70 -0.17 5.96 3.37
CA GLY A 70 -1.60 6.21 3.22
C GLY A 70 -2.44 5.38 4.17
N GLY A 71 -3.64 4.99 3.71
CA GLY A 71 -4.49 3.98 4.34
C GLY A 71 -4.51 2.68 3.55
N ASP A 72 -5.46 1.81 3.83
CA ASP A 72 -5.56 0.47 3.23
C ASP A 72 -5.65 0.51 1.69
N GLY A 73 -6.39 1.48 1.12
CA GLY A 73 -6.48 1.66 -0.34
C GLY A 73 -5.15 1.97 -1.01
N THR A 74 -4.34 2.86 -0.41
CA THR A 74 -3.01 3.21 -0.95
C THR A 74 -2.07 2.02 -0.92
N LEU A 75 -2.12 1.22 0.14
CA LEU A 75 -1.36 -0.01 0.23
C LEU A 75 -1.82 -1.05 -0.80
N HIS A 76 -3.13 -1.24 -0.93
CA HIS A 76 -3.71 -2.17 -1.90
C HIS A 76 -3.29 -1.81 -3.33
N GLU A 77 -3.42 -0.55 -3.74
CA GLU A 77 -2.98 -0.07 -5.05
C GLU A 77 -1.47 -0.25 -5.27
N THR A 78 -0.65 0.04 -4.25
CA THR A 78 0.80 -0.16 -4.32
C THR A 78 1.15 -1.63 -4.55
N LEU A 79 0.50 -2.54 -3.84
CA LEU A 79 0.68 -3.98 -3.99
C LEU A 79 0.25 -4.45 -5.38
N LEU A 80 -0.91 -3.98 -5.86
CA LEU A 80 -1.42 -4.30 -7.19
C LEU A 80 -0.43 -3.86 -8.28
N GLY A 81 0.13 -2.65 -8.19
CA GLY A 81 1.15 -2.18 -9.13
C GLY A 81 2.42 -3.03 -9.10
N CYS A 82 2.89 -3.42 -7.92
CA CYS A 82 4.06 -4.30 -7.79
C CYS A 82 3.80 -5.68 -8.41
N MET A 83 2.61 -6.24 -8.21
CA MET A 83 2.24 -7.54 -8.75
C MET A 83 2.12 -7.53 -10.27
N ARG A 84 1.47 -6.51 -10.83
CA ARG A 84 1.38 -6.30 -12.28
C ARG A 84 2.77 -6.24 -12.90
N PHE A 85 3.67 -5.45 -12.30
CA PHE A 85 5.06 -5.40 -12.73
C PHE A 85 5.73 -6.78 -12.76
N TYR A 86 5.62 -7.58 -11.70
CA TYR A 86 6.24 -8.91 -11.62
C TYR A 86 5.56 -9.98 -12.49
N ALA A 87 4.29 -9.80 -12.82
CA ALA A 87 3.59 -10.62 -13.80
C ALA A 87 4.09 -10.34 -15.22
N GLU A 88 4.33 -9.07 -15.55
CA GLU A 88 4.93 -8.63 -16.82
C GLU A 88 6.42 -8.99 -16.92
N HIS A 89 7.12 -9.12 -15.79
CA HIS A 89 8.56 -9.38 -15.72
C HIS A 89 8.89 -10.64 -14.88
N PRO A 90 8.54 -11.85 -15.36
CA PRO A 90 8.67 -13.08 -14.57
C PRO A 90 10.11 -13.43 -14.17
N LEU A 91 11.10 -12.95 -14.93
CA LEU A 91 12.53 -13.15 -14.61
C LEU A 91 13.04 -12.26 -13.46
N LEU A 92 12.30 -11.23 -13.08
CA LEU A 92 12.68 -10.26 -12.04
C LEU A 92 12.03 -10.56 -10.68
N GLN A 93 11.46 -11.76 -10.51
CA GLN A 93 10.69 -12.11 -9.31
C GLN A 93 11.53 -12.44 -8.07
N ASN A 94 12.86 -12.51 -8.17
CA ASN A 94 13.71 -12.85 -7.02
C ASN A 94 15.09 -12.17 -7.06
N PRO A 95 15.44 -11.34 -6.05
CA PRO A 95 14.59 -10.87 -4.95
C PRO A 95 13.58 -9.79 -5.41
N ARG A 96 12.39 -9.78 -4.80
CA ARG A 96 11.42 -8.68 -4.98
C ARG A 96 11.80 -7.49 -4.11
N VAL A 97 11.43 -6.29 -4.56
CA VAL A 97 11.57 -5.05 -3.79
C VAL A 97 10.59 -5.12 -2.61
N PRO A 98 11.08 -4.95 -1.35
CA PRO A 98 10.21 -4.94 -0.18
C PRO A 98 9.23 -3.77 -0.17
N ILE A 99 8.07 -3.99 0.45
CA ILE A 99 7.04 -2.96 0.64
C ILE A 99 6.87 -2.68 2.15
N GLY A 100 7.05 -1.43 2.54
CA GLY A 100 6.73 -0.90 3.86
C GLY A 100 5.36 -0.21 3.89
N VAL A 101 4.73 -0.20 5.06
CA VAL A 101 3.43 0.48 5.28
C VAL A 101 3.63 1.61 6.27
N LEU A 102 3.37 2.84 5.84
CA LEU A 102 3.37 4.02 6.69
C LEU A 102 1.92 4.49 6.92
N PRO A 103 1.31 4.17 8.07
CA PRO A 103 -0.11 4.39 8.32
C PRO A 103 -0.40 5.86 8.63
N ILE A 104 -0.68 6.65 7.59
CA ILE A 104 -1.10 8.05 7.72
C ILE A 104 -2.60 8.24 7.42
N GLY A 105 -3.32 7.16 7.10
CA GLY A 105 -4.78 7.12 6.92
C GLY A 105 -5.59 6.97 8.22
N SER A 106 -6.93 6.96 8.09
CA SER A 106 -7.88 6.86 9.21
C SER A 106 -8.29 5.42 9.53
N GLY A 107 -8.59 4.63 8.49
CA GLY A 107 -8.77 3.18 8.54
C GLY A 107 -7.46 2.53 8.11
N ASN A 108 -6.68 2.05 9.07
CA ASN A 108 -5.47 1.27 8.82
C ASN A 108 -5.74 -0.16 9.32
N ASP A 109 -6.82 -0.76 8.81
CA ASP A 109 -7.28 -2.07 9.25
C ASP A 109 -6.28 -3.15 8.87
N PHE A 110 -5.60 -2.95 7.74
CA PHE A 110 -4.48 -3.77 7.32
C PHE A 110 -3.31 -3.66 8.30
N ALA A 111 -2.89 -2.44 8.63
CA ALA A 111 -1.79 -2.21 9.58
C ALA A 111 -2.10 -2.87 10.93
N ARG A 112 -3.36 -2.80 11.37
CA ARG A 112 -3.87 -3.49 12.56
C ARG A 112 -3.75 -5.01 12.45
N GLY A 113 -4.14 -5.60 11.32
CA GLY A 113 -4.01 -7.04 11.07
C GLY A 113 -2.56 -7.53 11.13
N LEU A 114 -1.60 -6.69 10.72
CA LEU A 114 -0.17 -6.98 10.77
C LEU A 114 0.54 -6.53 12.06
N LYS A 115 -0.21 -6.05 13.07
CA LYS A 115 0.34 -5.48 14.31
C LYS A 115 1.31 -4.31 14.10
N ILE A 116 1.15 -3.58 13.00
CA ILE A 116 1.89 -2.34 12.71
C ILE A 116 1.28 -1.23 13.58
N SER A 117 2.14 -0.42 14.22
CA SER A 117 1.70 0.70 15.05
C SER A 117 0.87 1.70 14.25
N ARG A 118 -0.15 2.29 14.87
CA ARG A 118 -0.95 3.37 14.29
C ARG A 118 -0.22 4.71 14.31
N GLN A 119 0.85 4.83 15.09
CA GLN A 119 1.68 6.02 15.13
C GLN A 119 2.70 5.92 14.00
N TRP A 120 2.72 6.93 13.13
CA TRP A 120 3.60 6.93 11.97
C TRP A 120 5.07 6.88 12.38
N GLN A 121 5.43 7.44 13.54
CA GLN A 121 6.80 7.42 14.07
C GLN A 121 7.29 5.99 14.33
N ASP A 122 6.47 5.20 15.02
CA ASP A 122 6.79 3.81 15.34
C ASP A 122 6.88 2.96 14.07
N ALA A 123 5.91 3.13 13.16
CA ALA A 123 5.89 2.40 11.89
C ALA A 123 7.08 2.76 11.02
N LEU A 124 7.43 4.05 10.95
CA LEU A 124 8.61 4.54 10.24
C LEU A 124 9.89 3.97 10.85
N GLN A 125 10.00 3.96 12.18
CA GLN A 125 11.17 3.41 12.85
C GLN A 125 11.35 1.91 12.54
N VAL A 126 10.25 1.14 12.48
CA VAL A 126 10.30 -0.26 12.04
C VAL A 126 10.80 -0.37 10.60
N ILE A 127 10.27 0.43 9.68
CA ILE A 127 10.72 0.46 8.26
C ILE A 127 12.22 0.75 8.16
N LEU A 128 12.72 1.73 8.93
CA LEU A 128 14.10 2.18 8.87
C LEU A 128 15.09 1.20 9.53
N THR A 129 14.65 0.44 10.53
CA THR A 129 15.53 -0.46 11.31
C THR A 129 15.44 -1.93 10.90
N THR A 130 14.46 -2.29 10.07
CA THR A 130 14.27 -3.67 9.61
C THR A 130 15.45 -4.14 8.77
N LYS A 131 16.15 -5.19 9.23
CA LYS A 131 17.30 -5.79 8.53
C LYS A 131 16.92 -6.82 7.47
N LYS A 132 15.74 -7.44 7.61
CA LYS A 132 15.22 -8.46 6.69
C LYS A 132 13.71 -8.33 6.55
N PRO A 133 13.18 -8.27 5.31
CA PRO A 133 11.74 -8.30 5.10
C PRO A 133 11.18 -9.66 5.49
N VAL A 134 9.92 -9.66 5.95
CA VAL A 134 9.14 -10.88 6.19
C VAL A 134 8.28 -11.14 4.96
N ASN A 135 8.29 -12.37 4.46
CA ASN A 135 7.41 -12.77 3.38
C ASN A 135 5.99 -12.94 3.94
N ILE A 136 5.01 -12.31 3.30
CA ILE A 136 3.60 -12.45 3.62
C ILE A 136 2.92 -13.07 2.40
N GLU A 137 2.08 -14.08 2.62
CA GLU A 137 1.25 -14.67 1.58
C GLU A 137 0.13 -13.70 1.21
N ILE A 138 -0.10 -13.52 -0.10
CA ILE A 138 -1.12 -12.63 -0.61
C ILE A 138 -2.16 -13.49 -1.33
N GLY A 139 -3.40 -13.44 -0.87
CA GLY A 139 -4.52 -14.12 -1.50
C GLY A 139 -4.89 -13.41 -2.80
N HIS A 140 -5.02 -14.16 -3.88
CA HIS A 140 -5.51 -13.69 -5.17
C HIS A 140 -6.96 -14.15 -5.34
N PHE A 141 -7.86 -13.26 -5.75
CA PHE A 141 -9.20 -13.63 -6.16
C PHE A 141 -9.45 -13.15 -7.60
N ASP A 142 -10.18 -13.99 -8.33
CA ASP A 142 -10.67 -13.72 -9.66
C ASP A 142 -12.19 -13.57 -9.55
N ASN A 143 -12.69 -12.37 -9.84
CA ASN A 143 -14.12 -12.11 -9.89
C ASN A 143 -14.60 -12.13 -11.34
N HIS A 144 -15.02 -13.32 -11.80
CA HIS A 144 -15.53 -13.54 -13.15
C HIS A 144 -16.79 -12.71 -13.46
N ASP A 145 -17.60 -12.36 -12.46
CA ASP A 145 -18.85 -11.59 -12.66
C ASP A 145 -18.60 -10.11 -12.96
N TYR A 146 -17.47 -9.57 -12.50
CA TYR A 146 -17.13 -8.15 -12.63
C TYR A 146 -15.86 -7.88 -13.45
N GLN A 147 -15.28 -8.91 -14.08
CA GLN A 147 -13.99 -8.83 -14.80
C GLN A 147 -12.91 -8.09 -13.99
N SER A 148 -12.80 -8.42 -12.70
CA SER A 148 -11.80 -7.80 -11.82
C SER A 148 -10.95 -8.86 -11.13
N ASP A 149 -9.64 -8.70 -11.24
CA ASP A 149 -8.64 -9.40 -10.46
C ASP A 149 -8.28 -8.56 -9.23
N GLY A 150 -8.11 -9.20 -8.08
CA GLY A 150 -7.82 -8.50 -6.84
C GLY A 150 -6.98 -9.31 -5.89
N TYR A 151 -6.26 -8.60 -5.02
CA TYR A 151 -5.38 -9.20 -4.02
C TYR A 151 -5.79 -8.76 -2.62
N PHE A 152 -5.91 -9.72 -1.70
CA PHE A 152 -6.26 -9.49 -0.31
C PHE A 152 -5.21 -10.11 0.63
N LEU A 153 -5.08 -9.53 1.81
CA LEU A 153 -3.96 -9.83 2.72
C LEU A 153 -4.39 -10.00 4.18
N ASN A 154 -5.66 -9.75 4.54
CA ASN A 154 -6.25 -10.37 5.72
C ASN A 154 -7.79 -10.24 5.77
N ASN A 155 -8.41 -11.34 6.20
CA ASN A 155 -9.83 -11.62 6.43
C ASN A 155 -10.82 -11.50 5.26
N PHE A 156 -11.15 -12.66 4.69
CA PHE A 156 -12.32 -12.85 3.82
C PHE A 156 -13.59 -12.83 4.68
N GLY A 157 -14.41 -11.79 4.53
CA GLY A 157 -15.80 -11.84 4.96
C GLY A 157 -16.66 -12.35 3.81
N ILE A 158 -17.04 -13.62 3.82
CA ILE A 158 -18.26 -14.03 3.09
C ILE A 158 -19.43 -13.35 3.81
N GLY A 159 -19.86 -12.22 3.29
CA GLY A 159 -21.21 -11.73 3.53
C GLY A 159 -22.14 -12.62 2.72
N TRP A 160 -22.97 -13.42 3.40
CA TRP A 160 -24.17 -13.95 2.78
C TRP A 160 -25.09 -12.77 2.43
N MET A 161 -24.95 -12.21 1.23
CA MET A 161 -26.00 -11.38 0.64
C MET A 161 -27.13 -12.32 0.20
N GLN A 162 -28.12 -12.54 1.07
CA GLN A 162 -29.41 -13.05 0.62
C GLN A 162 -30.01 -12.04 -0.37
N PRO A 163 -30.65 -12.50 -1.47
CA PRO A 163 -31.33 -11.60 -2.38
C PRO A 163 -32.46 -10.89 -1.64
N TRP A 164 -32.51 -9.57 -1.83
CA TRP A 164 -33.55 -8.69 -1.34
C TRP A 164 -34.93 -9.25 -1.67
N SER A 165 -35.78 -9.44 -0.65
CA SER A 165 -37.23 -9.50 -0.84
C SER A 165 -37.82 -8.20 -0.32
N THR A 166 -38.58 -7.53 -1.17
CA THR A 166 -39.33 -6.32 -0.83
C THR A 166 -40.55 -6.70 0.02
N LEU A 167 -40.77 -5.98 1.12
CA LEU A 167 -42.00 -6.03 1.89
C LEU A 167 -42.71 -4.67 1.80
N PRO A 168 -44.01 -4.62 1.45
CA PRO A 168 -44.77 -3.38 1.53
C PRO A 168 -45.08 -3.07 3.00
N ILE A 169 -44.78 -1.84 3.43
CA ILE A 169 -45.21 -1.30 4.73
C ILE A 169 -46.24 -0.20 4.45
N ILE A 170 -47.46 -0.39 4.96
CA ILE A 170 -48.47 0.65 5.03
C ILE A 170 -48.12 1.55 6.21
N ARG A 171 -48.03 2.87 5.99
CA ARG A 171 -47.94 3.87 7.06
C ARG A 171 -49.31 4.54 7.24
N TYR A 172 -49.75 4.65 8.49
CA TYR A 172 -50.71 5.66 8.92
C TYR A 172 -49.95 6.94 9.30
#